data_AF-A0A105YGH6-F1
#
_entry.id   AF-A0A105YGH6-F1
#
_cell.length_a   1.000
_cell.length_b   1.000
_cell.length_c   1.000
_cell.angle_alpha   90.00
_cell.angle_beta   90.00
_cell.angle_gamma   90.00
#
_symmetry.space_group_name_H-M   'P 1'
#
loop_
_entity.id
_entity.type
_entity.pdbx_description
1 polymer ?
#
loop_
_entity_poly.entity_id
_entity_poly.type
_entity_poly.pdbx_seq_one_letter_code
_entity_poly.pdbx_strand_id
1 'polypeptide(L)'
;MRMVFTGEEAATLTGQSGSAPRSPVVSHGTHDEQYVLSDVDTGEPLARVRYRIRTASGQVFDGVTDAAGYTQRITTTDAESLHLEIARDENAS
;
A
#
# COMPACT_ATOMS: atom_id res chain seq x y z
N MET A 1 3.55 35.08 4.71
CA MET A 1 3.16 34.42 3.45
C MET A 1 2.31 33.21 3.79
N ARG A 2 1.02 33.21 3.47
CA ARG A 2 0.11 32.08 3.72
C ARG A 2 -0.76 31.97 2.47
N MET A 3 -0.59 30.91 1.71
CA MET A 3 -1.32 30.70 0.46
C MET A 3 -2.21 29.48 0.67
N VAL A 4 -3.52 29.70 0.64
CA VAL A 4 -4.54 28.67 0.71
C VAL A 4 -4.97 28.42 -0.73
N PHE A 5 -4.83 27.20 -1.22
CA PHE A 5 -5.30 26.82 -2.54
C PHE A 5 -6.67 26.15 -2.37
N THR A 6 -7.73 26.89 -2.64
CA THR A 6 -9.08 26.35 -2.80
C THR A 6 -9.17 25.75 -4.21
N GLY A 7 -9.46 24.45 -4.30
CA GLY A 7 -9.42 23.67 -5.54
C GLY A 7 -10.62 23.86 -6.47
N GLU A 8 -11.06 25.10 -6.73
CA GLU A 8 -12.26 25.37 -7.54
C GLU A 8 -11.98 25.94 -8.94
N GLU A 9 -10.72 26.23 -9.28
CA GLU A 9 -10.40 26.95 -10.52
C GLU A 9 -9.64 26.07 -11.53
N ALA A 10 -10.29 25.03 -12.05
CA ALA A 10 -9.85 24.37 -13.27
C ALA A 10 -11.02 23.71 -14.03
N ALA A 11 -11.64 24.48 -14.95
CA ALA A 11 -11.77 24.09 -16.36
C ALA A 11 -12.86 24.93 -17.07
N THR A 12 -12.52 26.15 -17.48
CA THR A 12 -13.21 26.87 -18.56
C THR A 12 -12.49 26.63 -19.89
N LEU A 13 -12.54 25.42 -20.48
CA LEU A 13 -12.30 25.26 -21.93
C LEU A 13 -12.61 23.83 -22.40
N THR A 14 -13.84 23.57 -22.84
CA THR A 14 -14.14 22.74 -24.03
C THR A 14 -15.66 22.63 -24.20
N GLY A 15 -16.11 22.75 -25.45
CA GLY A 15 -17.51 22.91 -25.81
C GLY A 15 -18.37 21.67 -25.56
N GLN A 16 -19.63 21.96 -25.19
CA GLN A 16 -20.85 21.31 -25.67
C GLN A 16 -20.73 19.85 -26.14
N SER A 17 -21.08 18.92 -25.25
CA SER A 17 -22.19 17.97 -25.48
C SER A 17 -22.46 17.19 -24.20
N GLY A 18 -23.75 17.01 -23.91
CA GLY A 18 -24.33 16.63 -22.63
C GLY A 18 -23.52 15.68 -21.75
N SER A 19 -23.44 16.00 -20.46
CA SER A 19 -23.21 14.99 -19.43
C SER A 19 -23.79 15.50 -18.13
N ALA A 20 -24.66 14.67 -17.57
CA ALA A 20 -25.11 14.74 -16.18
C ALA A 20 -23.94 15.04 -15.24
N PRO A 21 -24.19 15.62 -14.05
CA PRO A 21 -23.15 15.74 -13.04
C PRO A 21 -22.61 14.33 -12.77
N ARG A 22 -21.41 14.04 -13.30
CA ARG A 22 -20.64 12.91 -12.81
C ARG A 22 -20.29 13.30 -11.38
N SER A 23 -21.06 12.76 -10.45
CA SER A 23 -20.61 12.61 -9.07
C SER A 23 -19.15 12.18 -9.12
N PRO A 24 -18.24 12.76 -8.34
CA PRO A 24 -16.90 12.21 -8.24
C PRO A 24 -17.10 10.75 -7.85
N VAL A 25 -16.75 9.83 -8.75
CA VAL A 25 -16.47 8.46 -8.36
C VAL A 25 -15.29 8.63 -7.42
N VAL A 26 -15.59 8.67 -6.13
CA VAL A 26 -14.62 8.33 -5.11
C VAL A 26 -14.25 6.89 -5.43
N SER A 27 -13.19 6.74 -6.22
CA SER A 27 -12.50 5.48 -6.32
C SER A 27 -11.98 5.22 -4.91
N HIS A 28 -12.78 4.53 -4.09
CA HIS A 28 -12.26 3.77 -2.97
C HIS A 28 -11.42 2.66 -3.60
N GLY A 29 -10.26 3.03 -4.13
CA GLY A 29 -9.35 2.13 -4.79
C GLY A 29 -8.90 1.15 -3.72
N THR A 30 -9.25 -0.13 -3.89
CA THR A 30 -8.59 -1.19 -3.15
C THR A 30 -7.10 -1.06 -3.39
N HIS A 31 -6.33 -0.89 -2.30
CA HIS A 31 -4.87 -0.77 -2.37
C HIS A 31 -4.30 -2.17 -2.41
N ASP A 32 -3.48 -2.48 -3.42
CA ASP A 32 -2.88 -3.80 -3.58
C ASP A 32 -1.36 -3.76 -3.33
N GLU A 33 -0.99 -3.80 -2.06
CA GLU A 33 0.40 -3.62 -1.64
C GLU A 33 1.15 -4.95 -1.61
N GLN A 34 2.41 -4.93 -2.04
CA GLN A 34 3.35 -6.05 -1.89
C GLN A 34 4.72 -5.51 -1.48
N TYR A 35 5.34 -6.16 -0.51
CA TYR A 35 6.64 -5.77 0.03
C TYR A 35 7.70 -6.83 -0.25
N VAL A 36 8.94 -6.38 -0.46
CA VAL A 36 10.14 -7.23 -0.52
C VAL A 36 10.88 -7.10 0.78
N LEU A 37 11.22 -8.23 1.39
CA LEU A 37 12.11 -8.28 2.54
C LEU A 37 13.54 -8.52 2.07
N SER A 38 14.46 -7.69 2.55
CA SER A 38 15.88 -7.76 2.25
C SER A 38 16.69 -7.62 3.53
N ASP A 39 17.82 -8.31 3.57
CA ASP A 39 18.80 -8.20 4.63
C ASP A 39 19.46 -6.82 4.59
N VAL A 40 19.62 -6.18 5.75
CA VAL A 40 20.09 -4.79 5.82
C VAL A 40 21.60 -4.68 5.58
N ASP A 41 22.36 -5.73 5.91
CA ASP A 41 23.82 -5.73 5.86
C ASP A 41 24.31 -6.11 4.45
N THR A 42 23.68 -7.10 3.83
CA THR A 42 24.04 -7.66 2.52
C THR A 42 23.19 -7.11 1.37
N GLY A 43 21.99 -6.62 1.67
CA GLY A 43 20.99 -6.24 0.65
C GLY A 43 20.31 -7.44 -0.02
N GLU A 44 20.60 -8.67 0.39
CA GLU A 44 20.05 -9.87 -0.23
C GLU A 44 18.58 -10.08 0.14
N PRO A 45 17.73 -10.55 -0.80
CA PRO A 45 16.34 -10.84 -0.50
C PRO A 45 16.20 -11.98 0.52
N LEU A 46 15.36 -11.76 1.53
CA LEU A 46 15.10 -12.70 2.60
C LEU A 46 14.01 -13.70 2.19
N ALA A 47 14.44 -14.83 1.64
CA ALA A 47 13.54 -15.90 1.23
C ALA A 47 13.07 -16.77 2.41
N ARG A 48 11.84 -17.30 2.32
CA ARG A 48 11.26 -18.25 3.28
C ARG A 48 11.18 -17.74 4.73
N VAL A 49 11.11 -16.42 4.91
CA VAL A 49 10.97 -15.78 6.22
C VAL A 49 9.50 -15.64 6.58
N ARG A 50 9.14 -16.07 7.78
CA ARG A 50 7.80 -15.87 8.34
C ARG A 50 7.60 -14.41 8.70
N TYR A 51 6.50 -13.84 8.24
CA TYR A 51 6.13 -12.47 8.53
C TYR A 51 4.69 -12.35 9.00
N ARG A 52 4.40 -11.22 9.65
CA ARG A 52 3.05 -10.78 10.02
C ARG A 52 2.91 -9.31 9.70
N ILE A 53 1.86 -8.96 8.96
CA ILE A 53 1.48 -7.57 8.68
C ILE A 53 0.25 -7.25 9.50
N ARG A 54 0.26 -6.12 10.20
CA ARG A 54 -0.91 -5.58 10.91
C ARG A 54 -1.29 -4.24 10.31
N THR A 55 -2.56 -4.05 10.03
CA THR A 55 -3.07 -2.78 9.51
C THR A 55 -3.61 -1.92 10.66
N ALA A 56 -3.74 -0.61 10.47
CA ALA A 56 -4.28 0.31 11.46
C ALA A 56 -5.75 -0.01 11.82
N SER A 57 -6.51 -0.57 10.88
CA SER A 57 -7.87 -1.09 11.05
C SER A 57 -7.93 -2.38 11.89
N GLY A 58 -6.77 -2.94 12.26
CA GLY A 58 -6.67 -4.15 13.07
C GLY A 58 -6.71 -5.46 12.28
N GLN A 59 -6.62 -5.40 10.94
CA GLN A 59 -6.48 -6.61 10.13
C GLN A 59 -5.06 -7.18 10.30
N VAL A 60 -4.95 -8.51 10.28
CA VAL A 60 -3.68 -9.21 10.42
C VAL A 60 -3.51 -10.19 9.27
N PHE A 61 -2.36 -10.16 8.62
CA PHE A 61 -1.99 -11.05 7.54
C PHE A 61 -0.69 -11.77 7.91
N ASP A 62 -0.75 -13.09 8.04
CA ASP A 62 0.44 -13.92 8.20
C ASP A 62 0.84 -14.58 6.89
N GLY A 63 2.15 -14.81 6.73
CA GLY A 63 2.67 -15.49 5.56
C GLY A 63 4.15 -15.79 5.63
N VAL A 64 4.67 -16.31 4.53
CA VAL A 64 6.08 -16.62 4.33
C VAL A 64 6.54 -15.99 3.02
N THR A 65 7.72 -15.39 3.00
CA THR A 65 8.27 -14.80 1.77
C THR A 65 8.64 -15.85 0.74
N ASP A 66 8.52 -15.49 -0.53
CA ASP A 66 8.96 -16.35 -1.63
C ASP A 66 10.49 -16.35 -1.82
N ALA A 67 10.97 -17.01 -2.87
CA ALA A 67 12.40 -17.15 -3.17
C ALA A 67 13.11 -15.81 -3.47
N ALA A 68 12.36 -14.77 -3.84
CA ALA A 68 12.87 -13.44 -4.10
C ALA A 68 12.54 -12.44 -2.96
N GLY A 69 12.06 -12.94 -1.82
CA GLY A 69 11.77 -12.13 -0.63
C GLY A 69 10.42 -11.42 -0.68
N TYR A 70 9.55 -11.70 -1.65
CA TYR A 70 8.24 -11.06 -1.73
C TYR A 70 7.26 -11.62 -0.70
N THR A 71 6.53 -10.71 -0.06
CA THR A 71 5.32 -11.01 0.70
C THR A 71 4.14 -11.31 -0.22
N GLN A 72 3.04 -11.80 0.35
CA GLN A 72 1.77 -11.91 -0.36
C GLN A 72 1.25 -10.50 -0.67
N ARG A 73 0.39 -10.38 -1.68
CA ARG A 73 -0.30 -9.13 -1.94
C ARG A 73 -1.35 -8.90 -0.87
N ILE A 74 -1.28 -7.76 -0.19
CA ILE A 74 -2.23 -7.32 0.82
C ILE A 74 -3.20 -6.37 0.14
N THR A 75 -4.50 -6.59 0.34
CA THR A 75 -5.52 -5.68 -0.19
C THR A 75 -6.26 -4.98 0.95
N THR A 76 -6.14 -3.65 1.02
CA THR A 76 -6.90 -2.82 1.98
C THR A 76 -7.95 -1.99 1.24
N THR A 77 -9.04 -1.68 1.95
CA THR A 77 -10.15 -0.89 1.37
C THR A 77 -9.82 0.60 1.33
N ASP A 78 -8.97 1.05 2.25
CA ASP A 78 -8.55 2.45 2.37
C ASP A 78 -7.03 2.53 2.57
N ALA A 79 -6.48 3.73 2.40
CA ALA A 79 -5.07 3.98 2.61
C ALA A 79 -4.80 4.02 4.12
N GLU A 80 -4.06 3.05 4.63
CA GLU A 80 -3.77 2.95 6.05
C GLU A 80 -2.32 2.58 6.33
N SER A 81 -1.88 2.74 7.59
CA SER A 81 -0.53 2.35 8.00
C SER A 81 -0.45 0.85 8.24
N LEU A 82 0.60 0.21 7.70
CA LEU A 82 0.88 -1.21 7.88
C LEU A 82 2.14 -1.38 8.73
N HIS A 83 2.08 -2.33 9.66
CA HIS A 83 3.20 -2.72 10.50
C HIS A 83 3.64 -4.14 10.14
N LEU A 84 4.82 -4.28 9.56
CA LEU A 84 5.41 -5.55 9.17
C LEU A 84 6.37 -6.05 10.26
N GLU A 85 6.06 -7.20 10.83
CA GLU A 85 6.88 -7.93 11.79
C GLU A 85 7.47 -9.18 11.12
N ILE A 86 8.76 -9.43 11.32
CA ILE A 86 9.43 -10.66 10.91
C ILE A 86 9.68 -11.55 12.12
N ALA A 87 9.33 -12.83 12.01
CA ALA A 87 9.74 -13.82 12.99
C ALA A 87 11.14 -14.30 12.58
N ARG A 88 12.19 -13.70 13.16
CA ARG A 88 13.52 -14.30 13.08
C ARG A 88 13.52 -15.54 13.96
N ASP A 89 13.70 -16.70 13.34
CA ASP A 89 14.10 -17.87 14.08
C ASP A 89 15.60 -17.68 14.39
N GLU A 90 15.92 -17.32 15.62
CA GLU A 90 17.30 -17.18 16.12
C GLU A 90 17.96 -18.57 16.26
N ASN A 91 17.88 -19.41 15.23
CA ASN A 91 18.46 -20.75 15.16
C ASN A 91 19.12 -21.07 13.82
N ALA A 92 19.61 -20.06 13.11
CA ALA A 92 20.58 -20.26 12.04
C ALA A 92 21.98 -19.96 12.60
N SER A 93 22.62 -20.99 13.19
CA SER A 93 24.05 -21.02 13.52
C SER A 93 24.80 -21.88 12.52
#